data_AF-A0A7W8VH75-F1
#
_entry.id   AF-A0A7W8VH75-F1
#
_cell.length_a   1.000
_cell.length_b   1.000
_cell.length_c   1.000
_cell.angle_alpha   90.00
_cell.angle_beta   90.00
_cell.angle_gamma   90.00
#
_symmetry.space_group_name_H-M   'P 1'
#
loop_
_entity.id
_entity.type
_entity.pdbx_description
1 polymer ?
#
loop_
_entity_poly.entity_id
_entity_poly.type
_entity_poly.pdbx_seq_one_letter_code
_entity_poly.pdbx_strand_id
1 'polypeptide(L)'
;MDTPDHSSPAHGDQGALFPGEEGQAAAVDGPGVDVAHLAAALERRREELAGGRAVIGAGTVVHAVSSSVWAGVRVPAVLCRASADPLRLRPAAGAVSCRRCLRRLTGREAGVPDGQLTLG
;
A
#
# COMPACT_ATOMS: atom_id res chain seq x y z
N MET A 1 67.12 -30.71 18.94
CA MET A 1 67.08 -31.14 17.53
C MET A 1 66.08 -32.29 17.46
N ASP A 2 65.30 -32.32 16.37
CA ASP A 2 64.31 -33.33 15.98
C ASP A 2 62.90 -33.20 16.56
N THR A 3 62.08 -32.37 15.89
CA THR A 3 60.61 -32.52 15.83
C THR A 3 60.25 -33.26 14.55
N PRO A 4 59.66 -34.47 14.61
CA PRO A 4 59.13 -35.13 13.42
C PRO A 4 57.73 -34.63 13.05
N ASP A 5 57.68 -34.07 11.84
CA ASP A 5 56.78 -34.33 10.72
C ASP A 5 55.28 -34.59 10.96
N HIS A 6 54.48 -33.67 10.41
CA HIS A 6 53.07 -33.82 10.11
C HIS A 6 52.87 -34.71 8.88
N SER A 7 52.25 -35.87 9.04
CA SER A 7 51.64 -36.61 7.94
C SER A 7 50.37 -37.33 8.42
N SER A 8 49.23 -36.64 8.32
CA SER A 8 47.88 -37.25 8.37
C SER A 8 47.45 -37.64 6.95
N PRO A 9 46.91 -38.85 6.74
CA PRO A 9 46.42 -39.28 5.44
C PRO A 9 45.01 -38.76 5.14
N ALA A 10 44.72 -38.68 3.84
CA ALA A 10 43.48 -38.25 3.23
C ALA A 10 42.23 -38.99 3.73
N HIS A 11 41.19 -38.21 4.07
CA HIS A 11 39.79 -38.59 3.92
C HIS A 11 39.30 -37.81 2.70
N GLY A 12 38.93 -38.45 1.61
CA GLY A 12 37.78 -39.34 1.56
C GLY A 12 36.67 -38.55 0.86
N ASP A 13 36.77 -38.51 -0.47
CA ASP A 13 35.72 -38.10 -1.38
C ASP A 13 34.46 -38.91 -1.07
N GLN A 14 33.45 -38.22 -0.51
CA GLN A 14 32.10 -38.75 -0.41
C GLN A 14 31.16 -37.63 -0.83
N GLY A 15 30.85 -37.65 -2.12
CA GLY A 15 29.89 -36.78 -2.77
C GLY A 15 28.58 -36.73 -1.97
N ALA A 16 28.29 -35.55 -1.44
CA ALA A 16 26.97 -35.24 -0.95
C ALA A 16 26.04 -35.09 -2.17
N LEU A 17 25.41 -36.21 -2.53
CA LEU A 17 24.22 -36.22 -3.37
C LEU A 17 23.09 -35.62 -2.51
N PHE A 18 22.99 -34.29 -2.47
CA PHE A 18 21.76 -33.64 -2.02
C PHE A 18 20.78 -33.71 -3.19
N PRO A 19 19.69 -34.49 -3.11
CA PRO A 19 18.61 -34.37 -4.08
C PRO A 19 18.04 -32.96 -3.93
N GLY A 20 18.21 -32.17 -5.00
CA GLY A 20 17.55 -30.89 -5.16
C GLY A 20 16.05 -31.11 -5.19
N GLU A 21 15.39 -30.78 -4.09
CA GLU A 21 13.96 -30.49 -4.10
C GLU A 21 13.85 -29.00 -4.42
N GLU A 22 13.75 -28.80 -5.72
CA GLU A 22 13.58 -27.57 -6.44
C GLU A 22 12.49 -26.76 -5.76
N GLY A 23 12.90 -25.70 -5.06
CA GLY A 23 12.00 -24.64 -4.66
C GLY A 23 11.29 -24.17 -5.92
N GLN A 24 10.01 -24.49 -6.03
CA GLN A 24 9.11 -23.95 -7.03
C GLN A 24 9.08 -22.43 -6.84
N ALA A 25 10.04 -21.74 -7.44
CA ALA A 25 9.97 -20.31 -7.65
C ALA A 25 8.75 -20.11 -8.55
N ALA A 26 7.63 -19.75 -7.93
CA ALA A 26 6.48 -19.24 -8.66
C ALA A 26 7.02 -18.19 -9.64
N ALA A 27 6.88 -18.46 -10.93
CA ALA A 27 7.18 -17.48 -11.95
C ALA A 27 6.38 -16.23 -11.59
N VAL A 28 7.06 -15.19 -11.11
CA VAL A 28 6.39 -13.92 -10.89
C VAL A 28 6.20 -13.35 -12.28
N ASP A 29 4.97 -13.51 -12.78
CA ASP A 29 4.50 -12.99 -14.04
C ASP A 29 4.96 -11.54 -14.25
N GLY A 30 5.31 -11.22 -15.50
CA GLY A 30 5.89 -9.94 -15.89
C GLY A 30 5.01 -8.70 -15.59
N PRO A 31 5.49 -7.50 -15.94
CA PRO A 31 4.93 -6.21 -15.51
C PRO A 31 3.44 -6.00 -15.84
N GLY A 32 2.87 -6.73 -16.80
CA GLY A 32 1.44 -6.67 -17.12
C GLY A 32 0.52 -7.28 -16.05
N VAL A 33 0.95 -8.34 -15.36
CA VAL A 33 0.16 -8.95 -14.28
C VAL A 33 0.15 -8.07 -13.03
N ASP A 34 1.26 -7.36 -12.76
CA ASP A 34 1.36 -6.41 -11.66
C ASP A 34 0.37 -5.22 -11.83
N VAL A 35 0.30 -4.64 -13.04
CA VAL A 35 -0.64 -3.53 -13.32
C VAL A 35 -2.10 -3.95 -13.22
N ALA A 36 -2.46 -5.12 -13.77
CA ALA A 36 -3.83 -5.63 -13.67
C ALA A 36 -4.21 -5.93 -12.22
N HIS A 37 -3.29 -6.49 -11.44
CA HIS A 37 -3.47 -6.74 -10.02
C HIS A 37 -3.69 -5.45 -9.23
N LEU A 38 -2.86 -4.42 -9.47
CA LEU A 38 -3.01 -3.10 -8.85
C LEU A 38 -4.36 -2.46 -9.20
N ALA A 39 -4.77 -2.49 -10.47
CA ALA A 39 -6.06 -1.97 -10.90
C ALA A 39 -7.23 -2.66 -10.18
N ALA A 40 -7.20 -4.00 -10.09
CA ALA A 40 -8.21 -4.76 -9.37
C ALA A 40 -8.21 -4.45 -7.86
N ALA A 41 -7.04 -4.27 -7.26
CA ALA A 41 -6.92 -3.88 -5.86
C ALA A 41 -7.50 -2.48 -5.60
N LEU A 42 -7.25 -1.52 -6.48
CA LEU A 42 -7.82 -0.17 -6.39
C LEU A 42 -9.34 -0.18 -6.57
N GLU A 43 -9.88 -0.99 -7.48
CA GLU A 43 -11.33 -1.07 -7.67
C GLU A 43 -12.03 -1.67 -6.45
N ARG A 44 -11.58 -2.81 -5.95
CA ARG A 44 -12.09 -3.37 -4.67
C ARG A 44 -11.99 -2.35 -3.55
N ARG A 45 -10.88 -1.62 -3.48
CA ARG A 45 -10.68 -0.60 -2.45
C ARG A 45 -11.71 0.53 -2.54
N ARG A 46 -12.13 0.92 -3.74
CA ARG A 46 -13.17 1.92 -3.99
C ARG A 46 -14.54 1.43 -3.54
N GLU A 47 -14.91 0.21 -3.92
CA GLU A 47 -16.18 -0.42 -3.56
C GLU A 47 -16.34 -0.50 -2.04
N GLU A 48 -15.35 -1.05 -1.35
CA GLU A 48 -15.37 -1.18 0.10
C GLU A 48 -15.40 0.20 0.83
N LEU A 49 -14.92 1.28 0.19
CA LEU A 49 -14.92 2.64 0.74
C LEU A 49 -16.11 3.48 0.28
N ALA A 50 -17.09 2.90 -0.42
CA ALA A 50 -18.30 3.59 -0.84
C ALA A 50 -19.11 4.19 0.34
N GLY A 51 -18.94 3.64 1.55
CA GLY A 51 -19.49 4.21 2.81
C GLY A 51 -18.89 5.56 3.23
N GLY A 52 -17.95 6.12 2.46
CA GLY A 52 -17.47 7.49 2.56
C GLY A 52 -16.58 7.77 3.78
N ARG A 53 -16.13 6.74 4.50
CA ARG A 53 -15.44 6.88 5.78
C ARG A 53 -14.34 5.83 5.95
N ALA A 54 -13.17 6.27 6.43
CA ALA A 54 -12.02 5.40 6.60
C ALA A 54 -11.09 5.83 7.74
N VAL A 55 -10.33 4.88 8.27
CA VAL A 55 -9.09 5.14 9.01
C VAL A 55 -7.88 4.97 8.10
N ILE A 56 -6.74 5.56 8.48
CA ILE A 56 -5.46 5.44 7.75
C ILE A 56 -4.58 4.43 8.49
N GLY A 57 -4.20 3.33 7.83
CA GLY A 57 -3.41 2.25 8.42
C GLY A 57 -4.11 1.64 9.66
N ALA A 58 -3.35 1.50 10.75
CA ALA A 58 -3.85 1.05 12.05
C ALA A 58 -4.35 2.19 12.96
N GLY A 59 -4.60 3.38 12.40
CA GLY A 59 -5.07 4.54 13.17
C GLY A 59 -6.52 4.42 13.65
N THR A 60 -6.89 5.26 14.60
CA THR A 60 -8.26 5.32 15.17
C THR A 60 -9.06 6.55 14.74
N VAL A 61 -8.40 7.53 14.10
CA VAL A 61 -9.06 8.74 13.61
C VAL A 61 -9.83 8.43 12.34
N VAL A 62 -11.13 8.71 12.34
CA VAL A 62 -12.02 8.49 11.20
C VAL A 62 -12.01 9.72 10.31
N HIS A 63 -11.71 9.50 9.04
CA HIS A 63 -11.66 10.49 7.99
C HIS A 63 -12.85 10.35 7.06
N ALA A 64 -13.31 11.48 6.53
CA ALA A 64 -14.20 11.49 5.38
C ALA A 64 -13.43 11.16 4.10
N VAL A 65 -13.98 10.27 3.29
CA VAL A 65 -13.41 9.81 2.02
C VAL A 65 -14.17 10.48 0.86
N SER A 66 -13.43 10.91 -0.15
CA SER A 66 -13.93 11.38 -1.44
C SER A 66 -13.21 10.66 -2.57
N SER A 67 -13.67 10.87 -3.80
CA SER A 67 -12.91 10.46 -4.98
C SER A 67 -11.86 11.52 -5.33
N SER A 68 -10.68 11.07 -5.78
CA SER A 68 -9.63 11.87 -6.41
C SER A 68 -9.12 11.17 -7.67
N VAL A 69 -8.37 11.86 -8.52
CA VAL A 69 -7.74 11.27 -9.71
C VAL A 69 -6.23 11.24 -9.48
N TRP A 70 -5.63 10.06 -9.65
CA TRP A 70 -4.20 9.83 -9.57
C TRP A 70 -3.74 9.07 -10.81
N ALA A 71 -2.80 9.64 -11.56
CA ALA A 71 -2.32 9.09 -12.83
C ALA A 71 -3.46 8.68 -13.81
N GLY A 72 -4.54 9.48 -13.88
CA GLY A 72 -5.71 9.20 -14.73
C GLY A 72 -6.72 8.21 -14.14
N VAL A 73 -6.41 7.58 -13.00
CA VAL A 73 -7.29 6.60 -12.33
C VAL A 73 -8.02 7.27 -11.18
N ARG A 74 -9.34 7.02 -11.07
CA ARG A 74 -10.11 7.52 -9.92
C ARG A 74 -9.80 6.66 -8.69
N VAL A 75 -9.30 7.25 -7.62
CA VAL A 75 -8.92 6.56 -6.38
C VAL A 75 -9.64 7.16 -5.17
N PRO A 76 -9.86 6.40 -4.09
CA PRO A 76 -10.39 6.93 -2.85
C PRO A 76 -9.32 7.76 -2.15
N ALA A 77 -9.68 8.92 -1.64
CA ALA A 77 -8.79 9.83 -0.94
C ALA A 77 -9.47 10.46 0.26
N VAL A 78 -8.73 10.73 1.33
CA VAL A 78 -9.28 11.45 2.49
C VAL A 78 -9.42 12.95 2.18
N LEU A 79 -10.54 13.56 2.56
CA LEU A 79 -10.81 14.99 2.29
C LEU A 79 -9.72 15.92 2.80
N CYS A 80 -9.06 15.55 3.92
CA CYS A 80 -8.00 16.34 4.52
C CYS A 80 -6.63 16.19 3.83
N ARG A 81 -6.51 15.30 2.83
CA ARG A 81 -5.25 14.97 2.12
C ARG A 81 -4.12 14.47 3.04
N ALA A 82 -4.45 13.89 4.20
CA ALA A 82 -3.47 13.36 5.15
C ALA A 82 -2.81 12.04 4.70
N SER A 83 -3.40 11.34 3.72
CA SER A 83 -2.77 10.22 3.02
C SER A 83 -2.98 10.40 1.52
N ALA A 84 -1.91 10.22 0.75
CA ALA A 84 -1.96 10.11 -0.70
C ALA A 84 -2.13 8.65 -1.18
N ASP A 85 -1.82 7.68 -0.32
CA ASP A 85 -1.91 6.26 -0.62
C ASP A 85 -3.33 5.72 -0.32
N PRO A 86 -4.10 5.30 -1.34
CA PRO A 86 -5.44 4.74 -1.17
C PRO A 86 -5.42 3.33 -0.55
N LEU A 87 -4.34 2.56 -0.68
CA LEU A 87 -4.25 1.19 -0.18
C LEU A 87 -4.12 1.13 1.34
N ARG A 88 -3.70 2.24 1.96
CA ARG A 88 -3.67 2.41 3.43
C ARG A 88 -5.04 2.72 4.03
N LEU A 89 -6.05 3.03 3.23
CA LEU A 89 -7.38 3.33 3.73
C LEU A 89 -8.11 2.04 4.11
N ARG A 90 -8.73 2.05 5.28
CA ARG A 90 -9.57 0.95 5.78
C ARG A 90 -10.95 1.47 6.14
N PRO A 91 -12.05 0.80 5.73
CA PRO A 91 -13.41 1.27 6.00
C PRO A 91 -13.65 1.46 7.50
N ALA A 92 -14.45 2.46 7.85
CA ALA A 92 -14.80 2.74 9.23
C ALA A 92 -16.30 2.99 9.38
N ALA A 93 -16.91 2.37 10.40
CA ALA A 93 -18.34 2.53 10.70
C ALA A 93 -18.67 3.77 11.53
N GLY A 94 -17.68 4.35 12.22
CA GLY A 94 -17.85 5.51 13.11
C GLY A 94 -18.08 6.85 12.39
N ALA A 95 -18.47 7.87 13.15
CA ALA A 95 -18.56 9.25 12.65
C ALA A 95 -17.16 9.82 12.36
N VAL A 96 -17.07 10.80 11.46
CA VAL A 96 -15.81 11.48 11.13
C VAL A 96 -15.28 12.20 12.38
N SER A 97 -14.13 11.76 12.89
CA SER A 97 -13.46 12.37 14.05
C SER A 97 -12.28 13.26 13.66
N CYS A 98 -11.82 13.21 12.40
CA CYS A 98 -10.77 14.09 11.90
C CYS A 98 -11.27 15.55 11.83
N ARG A 99 -10.71 16.42 12.68
CA ARG A 99 -11.05 17.86 12.70
C ARG A 99 -10.89 18.56 11.36
N ARG A 100 -9.89 18.19 10.54
CA ARG A 100 -9.70 18.77 9.19
C ARG A 100 -10.79 18.33 8.21
N CYS A 101 -11.22 17.07 8.28
CA CYS A 101 -12.34 16.59 7.48
C CYS A 101 -13.64 17.28 7.91
N LEU A 102 -13.90 17.39 9.21
CA LEU A 102 -15.08 18.09 9.74
C LEU A 102 -15.15 19.53 9.24
N ARG A 103 -14.07 20.32 9.37
CA ARG A 103 -14.02 21.71 8.86
C ARG A 103 -14.31 21.80 7.36
N ARG A 104 -13.83 20.83 6.56
CA ARG A 104 -14.07 20.80 5.10
C ARG A 104 -15.48 20.39 4.75
N LEU A 105 -16.11 19.51 5.54
CA LEU A 105 -17.49 19.10 5.36
C LEU A 105 -18.44 20.25 5.70
N THR A 106 -18.20 20.96 6.81
CA THR A 106 -19.02 22.12 7.21
C THR A 106 -18.77 23.34 6.35
N GLY A 107 -17.55 23.52 5.83
CA GLY A 107 -17.19 24.65 4.97
C GLY A 107 -17.56 24.49 3.50
N ARG A 108 -18.11 23.34 3.08
CA ARG A 108 -18.45 23.08 1.66
C ARG A 108 -19.76 23.74 1.22
N GLU A 109 -20.51 24.36 2.13
CA GLU A 109 -21.71 25.16 1.82
C GLU A 109 -21.38 26.61 1.43
N ALA A 110 -20.16 27.08 1.67
CA ALA A 110 -19.67 28.34 1.11
C ALA A 110 -19.02 28.04 -0.25
N GLY A 111 -19.86 27.82 -1.26
CA GLY A 111 -19.41 27.95 -2.64
C GLY A 111 -18.72 29.30 -2.78
N VAL A 112 -17.51 29.32 -3.34
CA VAL A 112 -16.96 30.57 -3.87
C VAL A 112 -17.99 31.05 -4.90
N PRO A 113 -18.60 32.25 -4.75
CA PRO A 113 -19.53 32.75 -5.74
C PRO A 113 -18.85 32.75 -7.11
N ASP A 114 -19.54 32.26 -8.14
CA ASP A 114 -19.07 32.36 -9.53
C ASP A 114 -18.72 33.83 -9.83
N GLY A 115 -17.42 34.14 -9.89
CA GLY A 115 -16.92 35.50 -10.07
C GLY A 115 -15.66 35.87 -9.30
N GLN A 116 -15.20 35.07 -8.33
CA GLN A 116 -13.97 35.41 -7.61
C GLN A 116 -12.71 34.82 -8.28
N LEU A 117 -12.00 35.65 -9.04
CA LEU A 117 -10.62 35.39 -9.47
C LEU A 117 -9.69 35.54 -8.26
N THR A 118 -8.93 34.50 -7.91
CA THR A 118 -7.84 34.62 -6.94
C THR A 118 -6.57 35.09 -7.65
N LEU A 119 -6.22 36.36 -7.45
CA LEU A 119 -4.86 36.87 -7.62
C LEU A 119 -4.15 36.81 -6.27
N GLY A 120 -2.96 36.22 -6.23
CA GLY A 120 -2.10 36.15 -5.06
C GLY A 120 -1.03 35.08 -5.20
#